data_AF-A0A1A3EIX1-F1
#
_entry.id   AF-A0A1A3EIX1-F1
#
_cell.length_a   1.000
_cell.length_b   1.000
_cell.length_c   1.000
_cell.angle_alpha   90.00
_cell.angle_beta   90.00
_cell.angle_gamma   90.00
#
_symmetry.space_group_name_H-M   'P 1'
#
loop_
_entity.id
_entity.type
_entity.pdbx_description
1 polymer ?
#
loop_
_entity_poly.entity_id
_entity_poly.type
_entity_poly.pdbx_seq_one_letter_code
_entity_poly.pdbx_strand_id
1 'polypeptide(L)' 'MSVTDLSGFASACQEAVRAVLHAITTHGEERRGHLSDAKSAVDIALRDAHSGEEWYLAEHLRQGIKDVETRLRDVS' A
#
# COMPACT_ATOMS: atom_id res chain seq x y z
N MET A 1 -7.34 -0.54 25.83
CA MET A 1 -6.92 -0.99 24.49
C MET A 1 -5.73 -0.13 24.09
N SER A 2 -4.50 -0.62 24.27
CA SER A 2 -3.31 0.09 23.81
C SER A 2 -3.21 -0.12 22.31
N VAL A 3 -3.50 0.92 21.54
CA VAL A 3 -2.95 1.03 20.19
C VAL A 3 -1.44 1.07 20.40
N THR A 4 -0.78 -0.08 20.29
CA THR A 4 0.68 -0.10 20.15
C THR A 4 0.94 0.72 18.91
N ASP A 5 1.68 1.83 19.08
CA ASP A 5 2.12 2.68 17.98
C ASP A 5 2.74 1.78 16.91
N LEU A 6 1.96 1.50 15.87
CA LEU A 6 2.46 0.80 14.70
C LEU A 6 3.53 1.73 14.14
N SER A 7 4.79 1.32 14.30
CA SER A 7 5.95 2.05 13.82
C SER A 7 6.73 1.19 12.83
N GLY A 8 7.38 1.80 11.86
CA GLY A 8 8.16 1.09 10.83
C GLY A 8 7.27 0.24 9.92
N PHE A 9 7.69 -1.01 9.67
CA PHE A 9 7.06 -1.94 8.74
C PHE A 9 5.53 -1.98 8.82
N ALA A 10 4.98 -2.21 10.01
CA ALA A 10 3.55 -2.44 10.16
C ALA A 10 2.71 -1.17 9.96
N SER A 11 3.25 0.02 10.27
CA SER A 11 2.62 1.31 9.90
C SER A 11 2.57 1.47 8.39
N ALA A 12 3.70 1.20 7.73
CA ALA A 12 3.83 1.33 6.29
C ALA A 12 2.87 0.36 5.55
N CYS A 13 2.70 -0.87 6.04
CA CYS A 13 1.68 -1.79 5.53
C CYS A 13 0.26 -1.24 5.72
N GLN A 14 -0.06 -0.67 6.88
CA GLN A 14 -1.37 -0.09 7.14
C GLN A 14 -1.65 1.10 6.20
N GLU A 15 -0.67 1.99 6.01
CA GLU A 15 -0.76 3.13 5.11
C GLU A 15 -0.97 2.70 3.66
N ALA A 16 -0.22 1.68 3.21
CA ALA A 16 -0.39 1.10 1.88
C ALA A 16 -1.82 0.58 1.67
N VAL A 17 -2.35 -0.22 2.61
CA VAL A 17 -3.70 -0.76 2.53
C VAL A 17 -4.74 0.37 2.52
N ARG A 18 -4.60 1.35 3.41
CA ARG A 18 -5.51 2.49 3.48
C ARG A 18 -5.54 3.28 2.17
N ALA A 19 -4.37 3.56 1.61
CA ALA A 19 -4.25 4.27 0.34
C ALA A 19 -4.90 3.49 -0.82
N VAL A 20 -4.73 2.17 -0.88
CA VAL A 20 -5.43 1.33 -1.87
C VAL A 20 -6.95 1.41 -1.73
N LEU A 21 -7.48 1.36 -0.51
CA LEU A 21 -8.92 1.47 -0.27
C LEU A 21 -9.47 2.83 -0.73
N HIS A 22 -8.71 3.91 -0.52
CA HIS A 22 -9.06 5.23 -1.06
C HIS A 22 -8.98 5.25 -2.60
N ALA A 23 -7.96 4.65 -3.21
CA ALA A 23 -7.85 4.56 -4.67
C ALA A 23 -9.03 3.81 -5.32
N ILE A 24 -9.53 2.75 -4.68
CA ILE A 24 -10.68 1.97 -5.17
C ILE A 24 -11.97 2.80 -5.18
N THR A 25 -12.13 3.71 -4.21
CA THR A 25 -13.37 4.49 -4.03
C THR A 25 -13.34 5.86 -4.70
N THR A 26 -12.23 6.23 -5.34
CA THR A 26 -12.02 7.54 -5.99
C THR A 26 -11.77 7.38 -7.49
N HIS A 27 -11.71 8.50 -8.21
CA HIS A 27 -11.54 8.55 -9.67
C HIS A 27 -10.50 9.61 -10.09
N GLY A 28 -10.06 9.54 -11.35
CA GLY A 28 -9.24 10.59 -11.96
C GLY A 28 -7.88 10.82 -11.29
N GLU A 29 -7.55 12.09 -11.02
CA GLU A 29 -6.29 12.49 -10.36
C GLU A 29 -6.23 12.05 -8.90
N GLU A 30 -7.36 12.07 -8.17
CA GLU A 30 -7.41 11.67 -6.76
C GLU A 30 -7.05 10.20 -6.59
N ARG A 31 -7.60 9.33 -7.45
CA ARG A 31 -7.21 7.92 -7.52
C ARG A 31 -5.71 7.75 -7.76
N ARG A 32 -5.14 8.50 -8.71
CA ARG A 32 -3.71 8.43 -9.03
C ARG A 32 -2.84 8.86 -7.86
N GLY A 33 -3.26 9.90 -7.12
CA GLY A 33 -2.62 10.31 -5.88
C GLY A 33 -2.57 9.17 -4.87
N HIS A 34 -3.72 8.56 -4.58
CA HIS A 34 -3.80 7.44 -3.64
C HIS A 34 -2.99 6.20 -4.08
N LEU A 35 -2.94 5.89 -5.38
CA LEU A 35 -2.08 4.81 -5.87
C LEU A 35 -0.59 5.14 -5.71
N SER A 36 -0.20 6.41 -5.87
CA SER A 36 1.18 6.86 -5.62
C SER A 36 1.54 6.78 -4.14
N ASP A 37 0.63 7.17 -3.26
CA ASP A 37 0.80 7.06 -1.80
C ASP A 37 0.95 5.60 -1.38
N ALA A 38 0.11 4.71 -1.93
CA ALA A 38 0.18 3.27 -1.67
C ALA A 38 1.54 2.68 -2.06
N LYS A 39 2.07 3.06 -3.23
CA LYS A 39 3.39 2.61 -3.71
C LYS A 39 4.50 3.11 -2.78
N SER A 40 4.47 4.38 -2.40
CA SER A 40 5.46 4.96 -1.48
C SER A 40 5.44 4.27 -0.11
N ALA A 41 4.25 3.97 0.42
CA ALA A 41 4.11 3.25 1.68
C ALA A 41 4.67 1.81 1.59
N VAL A 42 4.46 1.12 0.46
CA VAL A 42 5.07 -0.20 0.25
C VAL A 42 6.59 -0.14 0.11
N ASP A 43 7.13 0.89 -0.53
CA ASP A 43 8.60 1.07 -0.60
C ASP A 43 9.20 1.28 0.80
N ILE A 44 8.49 1.99 1.69
CA ILE A 44 8.85 2.11 3.11
C ILE A 44 8.77 0.76 3.81
N ALA A 45 7.69 -0.01 3.60
CA ALA A 45 7.54 -1.34 4.18
C ALA A 45 8.66 -2.29 3.74
N LEU A 46 9.04 -2.28 2.46
CA LEU A 46 10.15 -3.08 1.94
C LEU A 46 11.50 -2.69 2.57
N ARG A 47 11.72 -1.39 2.79
CA ARG A 47 12.94 -0.87 3.42
C ARG A 47 13.01 -1.23 4.91
N ASP A 48 11.88 -1.16 5.60
CA ASP A 48 11.79 -1.34 7.04
C ASP A 48 11.55 -2.81 7.44
N ALA A 49 11.49 -3.74 6.47
CA ALA A 49 11.37 -5.17 6.71
C ALA A 49 12.67 -5.74 7.30
N HIS A 50 12.55 -6.44 8.44
CA HIS A 50 13.66 -7.05 9.16
C HIS A 50 13.66 -8.58 9.10
N SER A 51 12.63 -9.19 8.51
CA SER A 51 12.56 -10.63 8.28
C SER A 51 12.15 -10.99 6.84
N GLY A 52 12.38 -12.24 6.46
CA GLY A 52 11.95 -12.76 5.15
C GLY A 52 10.43 -12.74 4.99
N GLU A 53 9.69 -12.98 6.07
CA GLU A 53 8.22 -12.93 6.11
C GLU A 53 7.70 -11.50 5.93
N GLU A 54 8.31 -10.52 6.60
CA GLU A 54 7.98 -9.10 6.43
C GLU A 54 8.24 -8.64 4.99
N TRP A 55 9.41 -8.99 4.45
CA TRP A 55 9.74 -8.68 3.06
C TRP A 55 8.76 -9.34 2.08
N TYR A 56 8.43 -10.61 2.30
CA TYR A 56 7.48 -11.36 1.47
C TYR A 56 6.09 -10.73 1.48
N LEU A 57 5.62 -10.27 2.65
CA LEU A 57 4.35 -9.56 2.78
C LEU A 57 4.38 -8.20 2.05
N ALA A 58 5.44 -7.42 2.20
CA ALA A 58 5.56 -6.13 1.50
C ALA A 58 5.65 -6.31 -0.03
N GLU A 59 6.35 -7.33 -0.52
CA GLU A 59 6.35 -7.62 -1.96
C GLU A 59 4.97 -8.08 -2.45
N HIS A 60 4.24 -8.87 -1.64
CA HIS A 60 2.85 -9.23 -1.95
C HIS A 60 1.94 -8.00 -2.06
N LEU A 61 2.08 -7.04 -1.12
CA LEU A 61 1.36 -5.76 -1.19
C LEU A 61 1.73 -5.00 -2.46
N ARG A 62 3.02 -4.97 -2.84
CA ARG A 62 3.48 -4.32 -4.08
C ARG A 62 2.79 -4.88 -5.32
N GLN A 63 2.69 -6.20 -5.42
CA GLN A 63 2.03 -6.85 -6.55
C GLN A 63 0.53 -6.58 -6.52
N GLY A 64 -0.12 -6.68 -5.36
CA GLY A 64 -1.55 -6.37 -5.21
C GLY A 64 -1.89 -4.93 -5.63
N ILE A 65 -1.04 -3.94 -5.32
CA ILE A 65 -1.23 -2.55 -5.77
C ILE A 65 -1.16 -2.43 -7.29
N LYS A 66 -0.19 -3.11 -7.94
CA LYS A 66 -0.07 -3.11 -9.41
C LYS A 66 -1.30 -3.71 -10.07
N ASP A 67 -1.84 -4.79 -9.50
CA ASP A 67 -3.06 -5.42 -10.01
C ASP A 67 -4.25 -4.49 -9.89
N VAL A 68 -4.40 -3.79 -8.76
CA VAL A 68 -5.45 -2.78 -8.56
C VAL A 68 -5.30 -1.63 -9.56
N GLU A 69 -4.10 -1.09 -9.73
CA GLU A 69 -3.83 -0.02 -10.69
C GLU A 69 -4.20 -0.44 -12.12
N THR A 70 -3.82 -1.66 -12.52
CA THR A 70 -4.15 -2.21 -13.85
C THR A 70 -5.67 -2.31 -14.03
N ARG A 71 -6.38 -2.91 -13.07
CA ARG A 71 -7.84 -3.06 -13.14
C ARG A 71 -8.56 -1.72 -13.15
N LEU A 72 -8.13 -0.76 -12.34
CA LEU A 72 -8.77 0.55 -12.27
C LEU A 72 -8.51 1.39 -13.53
N ARG A 73 -7.40 1.15 -14.24
CA ARG A 73 -7.13 1.75 -15.54
C ARG A 73 -8.09 1.21 -16.61
N ASP A 74 -8.36 -0.09 -16.61
CA ASP A 74 -9.20 -0.73 -17.63
C ASP A 74 -10.71 -0.39 -17.48
N VAL A 75 -11.11 0.12 -16.32
CA VAL A 75 -12.51 0.48 -15.99
C VAL A 75 -12.80 1.97 -16.25
N SER A 76 -11.79 2.77 -16.65
CA SER A 76 -11.92 4.22 -16.89
C SER A 76 -11.94 4.56 -18.37
#